data_AF-A0A843JG84-F1
#
_entry.id   AF-A0A843JG84-F1
#
_cell.length_a   1.000
_cell.length_b   1.000
_cell.length_c   1.000
_cell.angle_alpha   90.00
_cell.angle_beta   90.00
_cell.angle_gamma   90.00
#
_symmetry.space_group_name_H-M   'P 1'
#
loop_
_entity.id
_entity.type
_entity.pdbx_description
1 polymer ?
#
loop_
_entity_poly.entity_id
_entity_poly.type
_entity_poly.pdbx_seq_one_letter_code
_entity_poly.pdbx_strand_id
1 'polypeptide(L)'
;MIIMFLTKEEEKMANGEYGETIRKSMDILIALGDIYGAEKFVDIKSAQVSGVSYKTIGQAGLEYLEDLARTAEIIYNENGTISDKSGIATISATLNPAGTDLDNWEDFGFPPEFAKKQVDICNAYGALGISTTCTCTPYLIGNVPRFGDHVSWSESSAVAYVNSVIGARTNREGGPGALAAAIVGKTPLYGFHLDENRTANLIVDVECELERADFGALGYAVGQVVKDGVPYFKMQNKS
;
A
#
# COMPACT_ATOMS: atom_id res chain seq x y z
N MET A 1 3.14 17.09 21.35
CA MET A 1 3.12 15.69 20.88
C MET A 1 1.67 15.26 20.94
N ILE A 2 1.04 15.06 19.79
CA ILE A 2 -0.31 14.50 19.74
C ILE A 2 -0.14 13.02 20.06
N ILE A 3 -0.88 12.51 21.05
CA ILE A 3 -0.92 11.09 21.36
C ILE A 3 -2.06 10.52 20.52
N MET A 4 -1.76 9.52 19.69
CA MET A 4 -2.78 8.89 18.86
C MET A 4 -3.84 8.19 19.72
N PHE A 5 -5.11 8.43 19.43
CA PHE A 5 -6.22 7.75 20.08
C PHE A 5 -6.41 6.35 19.48
N LEU A 6 -6.38 5.35 20.36
CA LEU A 6 -6.72 3.97 20.03
C LEU A 6 -8.10 3.63 20.61
N THR A 7 -8.94 2.99 19.82
CA THR A 7 -10.15 2.35 20.34
C THR A 7 -9.79 1.17 21.23
N LYS A 8 -10.71 0.71 22.07
CA LYS A 8 -10.48 -0.48 22.93
C LYS A 8 -10.05 -1.72 22.15
N GLU A 9 -10.57 -1.92 20.94
CA GLU A 9 -10.16 -3.06 20.12
C GLU A 9 -8.75 -2.87 19.55
N GLU A 10 -8.37 -1.66 19.15
CA GLU A 10 -7.02 -1.33 18.70
C GLU A 10 -6.00 -1.42 19.86
N GLU A 11 -6.38 -1.06 21.08
CA GLU A 11 -5.56 -1.29 22.28
C GLU A 11 -5.30 -2.79 22.51
N LYS A 12 -6.33 -3.64 22.37
CA LYS A 12 -6.16 -5.10 22.46
C LYS A 12 -5.25 -5.65 21.35
N MET A 13 -5.40 -5.14 20.12
CA MET A 13 -4.50 -5.47 19.00
C MET A 13 -3.05 -5.12 19.35
N ALA A 14 -2.79 -3.91 19.85
CA ALA A 14 -1.46 -3.45 20.25
C ALA A 14 -0.89 -4.20 21.47
N ASN A 15 -1.75 -4.65 22.38
CA ASN A 15 -1.36 -5.46 23.54
C ASN A 15 -1.11 -6.94 23.20
N GLY A 16 -1.38 -7.36 21.96
CA GLY A 16 -1.12 -8.72 21.48
C GLY A 16 -2.21 -9.73 21.81
N GLU A 17 -3.41 -9.29 22.21
CA GLU A 17 -4.54 -10.18 22.50
C GLU A 17 -5.07 -10.89 21.25
N TYR A 18 -4.69 -10.43 20.05
CA TYR A 18 -5.03 -11.03 18.76
C TYR A 18 -3.81 -11.60 18.02
N GLY A 19 -2.80 -12.02 18.78
CA GLY A 19 -1.62 -12.70 18.24
C GLY A 19 -0.50 -11.75 17.83
N GLU A 20 0.68 -12.34 17.66
CA GLU A 20 1.94 -11.60 17.52
C GLU A 20 2.06 -10.85 16.18
N THR A 21 1.50 -11.40 15.10
CA THR A 21 1.51 -10.76 13.78
C THR A 21 0.71 -9.46 13.77
N ILE A 22 -0.46 -9.44 14.44
CA ILE A 22 -1.25 -8.22 14.60
C ILE A 22 -0.52 -7.24 15.51
N ARG A 23 0.02 -7.70 16.64
CA ARG A 23 0.77 -6.85 17.57
C ARG A 23 1.93 -6.11 16.89
N LYS A 24 2.78 -6.84 16.17
CA LYS A 24 3.91 -6.28 15.39
C LYS A 24 3.44 -5.31 14.31
N SER A 25 2.31 -5.60 13.67
CA SER A 25 1.72 -4.71 12.66
C SER A 25 1.22 -3.41 13.30
N MET A 26 0.58 -3.49 14.46
CA MET A 26 0.14 -2.32 15.22
C MET A 26 1.32 -1.46 15.67
N ASP A 27 2.43 -2.04 16.13
CA ASP A 27 3.63 -1.28 16.51
C ASP A 27 4.11 -0.37 15.37
N ILE A 28 4.16 -0.91 14.14
CA ILE A 28 4.55 -0.15 12.93
C ILE A 28 3.55 0.97 12.66
N LEU A 29 2.27 0.66 12.67
CA LEU A 29 1.23 1.61 12.32
C LEU A 29 1.11 2.74 13.36
N ILE A 30 1.20 2.43 14.65
CA ILE A 30 1.22 3.42 15.74
C ILE A 30 2.45 4.32 15.59
N ALA A 31 3.64 3.74 15.37
CA ALA A 31 4.86 4.53 15.18
C ALA A 31 4.75 5.46 13.96
N LEU A 32 4.16 5.00 12.84
CA LEU A 32 3.88 5.85 11.69
C LEU A 32 2.87 6.95 12.03
N GLY A 33 1.81 6.63 12.77
CA GLY A 33 0.85 7.59 13.26
C GLY A 33 1.50 8.70 14.10
N ASP A 34 2.36 8.33 15.05
CA ASP A 34 3.09 9.27 15.89
C ASP A 34 4.05 10.16 15.08
N ILE A 35 4.78 9.57 14.11
CA ILE A 35 5.71 10.30 13.23
C ILE A 35 4.98 11.35 12.39
N TYR A 36 3.82 10.99 11.84
CA TYR A 36 3.06 11.87 10.95
C TYR A 36 1.97 12.68 11.66
N GLY A 37 1.85 12.57 12.98
CA GLY A 37 0.89 13.32 13.78
C GLY A 37 -0.57 12.93 13.54
N ALA A 38 -0.83 11.65 13.23
CA ALA A 38 -2.19 11.14 13.10
C ALA A 38 -2.89 11.11 14.47
N GLU A 39 -4.15 11.56 14.51
CA GLU A 39 -4.93 11.55 15.76
C GLU A 39 -5.59 10.19 16.04
N LYS A 40 -5.84 9.38 15.00
CA LYS A 40 -6.55 8.11 15.07
C LYS A 40 -6.29 7.24 13.84
N PHE A 41 -6.77 6.01 13.88
CA PHE A 41 -6.85 5.12 12.73
C PHE A 41 -8.06 5.39 11.83
N VAL A 42 -7.99 4.91 10.58
CA VAL A 42 -9.12 4.78 9.66
C VAL A 42 -9.11 3.39 9.02
N ASP A 43 -10.28 2.81 8.82
CA ASP A 43 -10.44 1.52 8.14
C ASP A 43 -10.10 1.65 6.66
N ILE A 44 -9.39 0.66 6.12
CA ILE A 44 -9.04 0.63 4.69
C ILE A 44 -9.81 -0.46 3.94
N LYS A 45 -10.02 -0.25 2.64
CA LYS A 45 -10.73 -1.20 1.76
C LYS A 45 -9.79 -2.10 0.95
N SER A 46 -8.58 -1.62 0.69
CA SER A 46 -7.55 -2.42 0.05
C SER A 46 -6.15 -1.92 0.34
N ALA A 47 -5.16 -2.77 0.05
CA ALA A 47 -3.75 -2.47 0.15
C ALA A 47 -2.98 -2.85 -1.13
N GLN A 48 -1.86 -2.18 -1.34
CA GLN A 48 -0.88 -2.55 -2.35
C GLN A 48 0.53 -2.40 -1.78
N VAL A 49 1.22 -3.52 -1.61
CA VAL A 49 2.50 -3.60 -0.92
C VAL A 49 3.63 -3.48 -1.93
N SER A 50 4.53 -2.52 -1.70
CA SER A 50 5.77 -2.36 -2.47
C SER A 50 6.98 -3.00 -1.81
N GLY A 51 8.15 -2.89 -2.45
CA GLY A 51 9.40 -3.42 -1.92
C GLY A 51 9.52 -4.94 -1.99
N VAL A 52 8.75 -5.59 -2.86
CA VAL A 52 8.64 -7.06 -2.99
C VAL A 52 9.89 -7.72 -3.59
N SER A 53 10.75 -6.96 -4.27
CA SER A 53 11.96 -7.51 -4.86
C SER A 53 12.96 -7.98 -3.79
N TYR A 54 13.56 -9.16 -3.97
CA TYR A 54 14.68 -9.60 -3.13
C TYR A 54 15.83 -8.60 -3.12
N LYS A 55 16.03 -7.85 -4.22
CA LYS A 55 17.03 -6.79 -4.32
C LYS A 55 16.76 -5.62 -3.36
N THR A 56 15.49 -5.34 -3.06
CA THR A 56 15.09 -4.23 -2.20
C THR A 56 14.89 -4.66 -0.76
N ILE A 57 14.22 -5.78 -0.52
CA ILE A 57 13.88 -6.24 0.84
C ILE A 57 15.02 -7.03 1.49
N GLY A 58 15.85 -7.69 0.68
CA GLY A 58 16.97 -8.49 1.12
C GLY A 58 16.59 -9.69 1.99
N GLN A 59 17.61 -10.35 2.54
CA GLN A 59 17.43 -11.53 3.38
C GLN A 59 16.71 -11.22 4.70
N ALA A 60 17.01 -10.09 5.34
CA ALA A 60 16.34 -9.67 6.57
C ALA A 60 14.84 -9.41 6.35
N GLY A 61 14.48 -8.87 5.18
CA GLY A 61 13.10 -8.69 4.76
C GLY A 61 12.34 -10.01 4.61
N LEU A 62 12.97 -10.99 3.94
CA LEU A 62 12.40 -12.33 3.82
C LEU A 62 12.19 -12.99 5.19
N GLU A 63 13.20 -12.94 6.07
CA GLU A 63 13.10 -13.50 7.43
C GLU A 63 11.99 -12.85 8.25
N TYR A 64 11.82 -11.54 8.11
CA TYR A 64 10.71 -10.81 8.73
C TYR A 64 9.34 -11.27 8.22
N LEU A 65 9.18 -11.45 6.90
CA LEU A 65 7.93 -11.95 6.32
C LEU A 65 7.63 -13.38 6.78
N GLU A 66 8.64 -14.25 6.78
CA GLU A 66 8.51 -15.64 7.25
C GLU A 66 8.13 -15.69 8.74
N ASP A 67 8.69 -14.81 9.56
CA ASP A 67 8.35 -14.70 10.99
C ASP A 67 6.90 -14.25 11.22
N LEU A 68 6.44 -13.22 10.49
CA LEU A 68 5.04 -12.81 10.53
C LEU A 68 4.10 -13.94 10.06
N ALA A 69 4.45 -14.61 8.96
CA ALA A 69 3.63 -15.70 8.41
C ALA A 69 3.56 -16.89 9.38
N ARG A 70 4.66 -17.22 10.06
CA ARG A 70 4.73 -18.31 11.04
C ARG A 70 3.86 -18.06 12.28
N THR A 71 3.70 -16.80 12.65
CA THR A 71 2.94 -16.39 13.85
C THR A 71 1.52 -15.93 13.55
N ALA A 72 1.11 -15.94 12.28
CA ALA A 72 -0.26 -15.68 11.86
C ALA A 72 -1.16 -16.87 12.19
N GLU A 73 -2.37 -16.60 12.70
CA GLU A 73 -3.33 -17.62 13.11
C GLU A 73 -4.66 -17.43 12.39
N ILE A 74 -5.08 -18.36 11.53
CA ILE A 74 -6.38 -18.23 10.86
C ILE A 74 -7.51 -18.49 11.86
N ILE A 75 -8.30 -17.46 12.15
CA ILE A 75 -9.46 -17.49 13.02
C ILE A 75 -10.72 -17.38 12.17
N TYR A 76 -11.73 -18.20 12.45
CA TYR A 76 -13.02 -18.15 11.76
C TYR A 76 -14.08 -17.51 12.65
N ASN A 77 -14.90 -16.63 12.07
CA ASN A 77 -16.13 -16.13 12.66
C ASN A 77 -17.19 -17.26 12.71
N GLU A 78 -18.24 -17.07 13.52
CA GLU A 78 -19.34 -18.04 13.66
C GLU A 78 -20.04 -18.36 12.33
N ASN A 79 -20.04 -17.41 11.39
CA ASN A 79 -20.62 -17.57 10.05
C ASN A 79 -19.67 -18.27 9.05
N GLY A 80 -18.51 -18.75 9.49
CA GLY A 80 -17.52 -19.45 8.65
C GLY A 80 -16.61 -18.55 7.81
N THR A 81 -16.72 -17.22 7.95
CA THR A 81 -15.79 -16.27 7.29
C THR A 81 -14.51 -16.10 8.12
N ILE A 82 -13.39 -15.77 7.49
CA ILE A 82 -12.13 -15.48 8.20
C ILE A 82 -12.31 -14.18 9.01
N SER A 83 -11.91 -14.21 10.28
CA SER A 83 -11.93 -13.07 11.18
C SER A 83 -10.79 -12.10 10.85
N ASP A 84 -11.04 -10.80 11.03
CA ASP A 84 -10.03 -9.75 11.01
C ASP A 84 -8.97 -9.90 12.12
N LYS A 85 -9.15 -10.83 13.05
CA LYS A 85 -8.21 -11.18 14.12
C LYS A 85 -7.20 -12.25 13.72
N SER A 86 -7.15 -12.62 12.44
CA SER A 86 -6.43 -13.81 11.96
C SER A 86 -4.92 -13.64 11.70
N GLY A 87 -4.33 -12.48 12.00
CA GLY A 87 -2.93 -12.19 11.66
C GLY A 87 -2.60 -12.30 10.17
N ILE A 88 -3.61 -12.33 9.29
CA ILE A 88 -3.48 -12.33 7.83
C ILE A 88 -4.36 -11.22 7.26
N ALA A 89 -4.02 -10.74 6.07
CA ALA A 89 -4.84 -9.77 5.36
C ALA A 89 -6.19 -10.38 4.97
N THR A 90 -7.28 -9.80 5.47
CA THR A 90 -8.66 -10.17 5.12
C THR A 90 -9.31 -9.21 4.12
N ILE A 91 -8.68 -8.06 3.88
CA ILE A 91 -9.03 -7.12 2.81
C ILE A 91 -8.30 -7.46 1.51
N SER A 92 -8.73 -6.88 0.38
CA SER A 92 -8.02 -7.06 -0.89
C SER A 92 -6.61 -6.45 -0.79
N ALA A 93 -5.58 -7.29 -0.90
CA ALA A 93 -4.19 -6.85 -0.87
C ALA A 93 -3.43 -7.44 -2.07
N THR A 94 -2.61 -6.62 -2.71
CA THR A 94 -1.85 -6.99 -3.91
C THR A 94 -0.37 -6.63 -3.75
N LEU A 95 0.50 -7.31 -4.49
CA LEU A 95 1.92 -7.05 -4.52
C LEU A 95 2.32 -6.21 -5.74
N ASN A 96 3.26 -5.29 -5.53
CA ASN A 96 4.04 -4.70 -6.61
C ASN A 96 4.86 -5.78 -7.35
N PRO A 97 5.39 -5.52 -8.56
CA PRO A 97 6.15 -6.52 -9.30
C PRO A 97 7.31 -7.10 -8.49
N ALA A 98 7.52 -8.40 -8.70
CA ALA A 98 8.66 -9.13 -8.17
C ALA A 98 9.97 -8.64 -8.82
N GLY A 99 11.10 -9.00 -8.21
CA GLY A 99 12.43 -8.68 -8.72
C GLY A 99 12.82 -9.38 -10.02
N THR A 100 12.09 -10.43 -10.39
CA THR A 100 12.23 -11.22 -11.62
C THR A 100 10.87 -11.82 -11.96
N ASP A 101 10.70 -12.24 -13.22
CA ASP A 101 9.65 -13.18 -13.59
C ASP A 101 9.78 -14.44 -12.71
N LEU A 102 8.66 -14.95 -12.18
CA LEU A 102 8.67 -16.07 -11.25
C LEU A 102 8.86 -17.43 -11.95
N ASP A 103 8.50 -17.51 -13.23
CA ASP A 103 8.48 -18.74 -14.01
C ASP A 103 9.62 -18.78 -15.05
N ASN A 104 9.96 -17.63 -15.64
CA ASN A 104 10.88 -17.51 -16.79
C ASN A 104 12.21 -16.80 -16.43
N TRP A 105 12.59 -16.78 -15.15
CA TRP A 105 13.80 -16.07 -14.67
C TRP A 105 15.09 -16.52 -15.36
N GLU A 106 15.18 -17.80 -15.78
CA GLU A 106 16.34 -18.36 -16.50
C GLU A 106 16.57 -17.66 -17.84
N ASP A 107 15.50 -17.46 -18.62
CA ASP A 107 15.55 -16.82 -19.94
C ASP A 107 15.97 -15.35 -19.86
N PHE A 108 15.68 -14.69 -18.73
CA PHE A 108 16.11 -13.33 -18.44
C PHE A 108 17.50 -13.24 -17.78
N GLY A 109 18.16 -14.38 -17.56
CA GLY A 109 19.53 -14.45 -17.05
C GLY A 109 19.67 -14.15 -15.55
N PHE A 110 18.62 -14.35 -14.75
CA PHE A 110 18.71 -14.18 -13.30
C PHE A 110 19.40 -15.37 -12.62
N PRO A 111 20.19 -15.15 -11.55
CA PRO A 111 20.79 -16.26 -10.79
C PRO A 111 19.73 -17.14 -10.10
N PRO A 112 19.90 -18.47 -10.05
CA PRO A 112 18.95 -19.38 -9.39
C PRO A 112 18.67 -19.02 -7.92
N GLU A 113 19.70 -18.61 -7.18
CA GLU A 113 19.55 -18.18 -5.77
C GLU A 113 18.67 -16.93 -5.63
N PHE A 114 18.77 -15.98 -6.57
CA PHE A 114 17.94 -14.78 -6.57
C PHE A 114 16.47 -15.14 -6.85
N ALA A 115 16.24 -15.98 -7.86
CA ALA A 115 14.91 -16.42 -8.24
C ALA A 115 14.23 -17.22 -7.12
N LYS A 116 14.96 -18.15 -6.49
CA LYS A 116 14.47 -18.90 -5.33
C LYS A 116 14.04 -17.97 -4.20
N LYS A 117 14.88 -17.01 -3.83
CA LYS A 117 14.56 -16.03 -2.78
C LYS A 117 13.37 -15.14 -3.14
N GLN A 118 13.22 -14.82 -4.42
CA GLN A 118 12.06 -14.07 -4.90
C GLN A 118 10.76 -14.88 -4.75
N VAL A 119 10.79 -16.17 -5.07
CA VAL A 119 9.66 -17.09 -4.86
C VAL A 119 9.35 -17.25 -3.37
N ASP A 120 10.37 -17.40 -2.52
CA ASP A 120 10.20 -17.49 -1.06
C ASP A 120 9.48 -16.24 -0.50
N ILE A 121 9.85 -15.04 -0.98
CA ILE A 121 9.16 -13.79 -0.62
C ILE A 121 7.69 -13.82 -1.04
N CYS A 122 7.40 -14.19 -2.29
CA CYS A 122 6.01 -14.26 -2.77
C CYS A 122 5.19 -15.29 -1.97
N ASN A 123 5.78 -16.43 -1.61
CA ASN A 123 5.13 -17.43 -0.77
C ASN A 123 4.85 -16.92 0.64
N ALA A 124 5.79 -16.19 1.26
CA ALA A 124 5.60 -15.61 2.58
C ALA A 124 4.47 -14.55 2.58
N TYR A 125 4.40 -13.71 1.55
CA TYR A 125 3.27 -12.80 1.36
C TYR A 125 1.94 -13.54 1.13
N GLY A 126 1.95 -14.61 0.35
CA GLY A 126 0.78 -15.46 0.11
C GLY A 126 0.25 -16.10 1.41
N ALA A 127 1.14 -16.57 2.28
CA ALA A 127 0.78 -17.10 3.60
C ALA A 127 0.15 -16.03 4.52
N LEU A 128 0.46 -14.75 4.29
CA LEU A 128 -0.16 -13.61 4.97
C LEU A 128 -1.46 -13.13 4.30
N GLY A 129 -2.01 -13.89 3.34
CA GLY A 129 -3.28 -13.58 2.68
C GLY A 129 -3.18 -12.57 1.53
N ILE A 130 -1.97 -12.25 1.05
CA ILE A 130 -1.78 -11.25 -0.01
C ILE A 130 -1.75 -11.93 -1.39
N SER A 131 -2.44 -11.33 -2.36
CA SER A 131 -2.42 -11.80 -3.76
C SER A 131 -1.04 -11.62 -4.40
N THR A 132 -0.47 -12.71 -4.90
CA THR A 132 0.87 -12.78 -5.50
C THR A 132 0.89 -12.52 -7.00
N THR A 133 -0.08 -11.76 -7.52
CA THR A 133 -0.19 -11.38 -8.94
C THR A 133 0.90 -10.41 -9.41
N CYS A 134 1.65 -9.79 -8.49
CA CYS A 134 2.87 -9.01 -8.73
C CYS A 134 2.75 -7.95 -9.85
N THR A 135 1.95 -6.91 -9.62
CA THR A 135 1.68 -5.85 -10.60
C THR A 135 1.75 -4.44 -10.03
N CYS A 136 2.21 -3.49 -10.84
CA CYS A 136 2.14 -2.06 -10.53
C CYS A 136 0.79 -1.45 -10.91
N THR A 137 -0.06 -2.20 -11.64
CA THR A 137 -1.39 -1.77 -12.08
C THR A 137 -2.48 -2.63 -11.44
N PRO A 138 -2.63 -2.63 -10.10
CA PRO A 138 -3.56 -3.51 -9.37
C PRO A 138 -5.04 -3.26 -9.77
N TYR A 139 -5.34 -2.05 -10.21
CA TYR A 139 -6.65 -1.64 -10.71
C TYR A 139 -7.06 -2.30 -12.03
N LEU A 140 -6.11 -2.88 -12.79
CA LEU A 140 -6.43 -3.64 -14.00
C LEU A 140 -6.77 -5.12 -13.71
N ILE A 141 -6.52 -5.58 -12.48
CA ILE A 141 -6.70 -6.98 -12.07
C ILE A 141 -7.72 -7.14 -10.93
N GLY A 142 -8.58 -6.14 -10.72
CA GLY A 142 -9.72 -6.24 -9.80
C GLY A 142 -9.53 -5.62 -8.42
N ASN A 143 -8.35 -5.11 -8.06
CA ASN A 143 -8.19 -4.30 -6.85
C ASN A 143 -8.53 -2.84 -7.19
N VAL A 144 -9.84 -2.55 -7.24
CA VAL A 144 -10.41 -1.25 -7.63
C VAL A 144 -11.22 -0.67 -6.46
N PRO A 145 -10.65 0.27 -5.68
CA PRO A 145 -11.39 0.94 -4.62
C PRO A 145 -12.44 1.89 -5.21
N ARG A 146 -13.36 2.37 -4.36
CA ARG A 146 -14.40 3.34 -4.73
C ARG A 146 -13.96 4.75 -4.38
N PHE A 147 -14.65 5.72 -4.99
CA PHE A 147 -14.51 7.13 -4.63
C PHE A 147 -14.70 7.32 -3.12
N GLY A 148 -13.75 8.00 -2.48
CA GLY A 148 -13.76 8.26 -1.04
C GLY A 148 -13.23 7.13 -0.15
N ASP A 149 -13.01 5.92 -0.66
CA ASP A 149 -12.43 4.83 0.13
C ASP A 149 -11.02 5.20 0.62
N HIS A 150 -10.69 4.80 1.86
CA HIS A 150 -9.32 4.80 2.33
C HIS A 150 -8.63 3.49 1.92
N VAL A 151 -7.40 3.59 1.42
CA VAL A 151 -6.57 2.45 1.01
C VAL A 151 -5.13 2.67 1.44
N SER A 152 -4.34 1.60 1.51
CA SER A 152 -2.91 1.67 1.84
C SER A 152 -2.07 1.17 0.66
N TRP A 153 -1.77 2.06 -0.29
CA TRP A 153 -1.08 1.71 -1.54
C TRP A 153 0.30 2.36 -1.61
N SER A 154 1.28 1.65 -2.17
CA SER A 154 2.68 2.09 -2.15
C SER A 154 3.25 2.52 -3.51
N GLU A 155 2.83 1.88 -4.60
CA GLU A 155 3.41 2.11 -5.93
C GLU A 155 3.05 3.49 -6.49
N SER A 156 4.04 4.19 -7.05
CA SER A 156 3.94 5.60 -7.39
C SER A 156 2.86 5.93 -8.42
N SER A 157 2.76 5.14 -9.50
CA SER A 157 1.71 5.35 -10.52
C SER A 157 0.32 5.01 -9.99
N ALA A 158 0.21 3.95 -9.19
CA ALA A 158 -1.03 3.49 -8.58
C ALA A 158 -1.54 4.48 -7.54
N VAL A 159 -0.67 5.07 -6.72
CA VAL A 159 -1.01 6.12 -5.75
C VAL A 159 -1.54 7.37 -6.45
N ALA A 160 -0.90 7.80 -7.55
CA ALA A 160 -1.40 8.92 -8.36
C ALA A 160 -2.77 8.61 -8.97
N TYR A 161 -2.94 7.41 -9.53
CA TYR A 161 -4.21 6.98 -10.12
C TYR A 161 -5.34 6.89 -9.08
N VAL A 162 -5.08 6.30 -7.92
CA VAL A 162 -6.09 6.15 -6.85
C VAL A 162 -6.54 7.51 -6.33
N ASN A 163 -5.62 8.45 -6.12
CA ASN A 163 -5.95 9.77 -5.59
C ASN A 163 -6.62 10.67 -6.63
N SER A 164 -6.10 10.70 -7.86
CA SER A 164 -6.51 11.70 -8.87
C SER A 164 -7.61 11.21 -9.80
N VAL A 165 -7.66 9.92 -10.14
CA VAL A 165 -8.64 9.37 -11.09
C VAL A 165 -9.81 8.71 -10.37
N ILE A 166 -9.53 7.83 -9.41
CA ILE A 166 -10.59 7.17 -8.64
C ILE A 166 -11.19 8.10 -7.58
N GLY A 167 -10.37 8.97 -7.00
CA GLY A 167 -10.76 9.80 -5.84
C GLY A 167 -10.81 9.01 -4.52
N ALA A 168 -10.14 7.85 -4.47
CA ALA A 168 -9.83 7.18 -3.22
C ALA A 168 -8.67 7.92 -2.50
N ARG A 169 -8.37 7.48 -1.27
CA ARG A 169 -7.49 8.19 -0.34
C ARG A 169 -6.35 7.30 0.10
N THR A 170 -5.12 7.69 -0.22
CA THR A 170 -3.92 7.01 0.25
C THR A 170 -2.73 7.94 0.26
N ASN A 171 -1.82 7.75 1.21
CA ASN A 171 -0.49 8.32 1.12
C ASN A 171 0.39 7.46 0.22
N ARG A 172 1.64 7.88 -0.03
CA ARG A 172 2.63 6.98 -0.62
C ARG A 172 3.20 6.10 0.48
N GLU A 173 2.54 4.96 0.72
CA GLU A 173 2.86 4.09 1.84
C GLU A 173 4.18 3.35 1.64
N GLY A 174 4.96 3.15 2.71
CA GLY A 174 6.12 2.26 2.69
C GLY A 174 5.70 0.78 2.68
N GLY A 175 6.54 -0.10 2.13
CA GLY A 175 6.24 -1.54 2.04
C GLY A 175 5.81 -2.19 3.38
N PRO A 176 6.58 -2.04 4.48
CA PRO A 176 6.18 -2.56 5.79
C PRO A 176 4.89 -1.95 6.33
N GLY A 177 4.65 -0.66 6.08
CA GLY A 177 3.42 0.03 6.50
C GLY A 177 2.19 -0.49 5.75
N ALA A 178 2.30 -0.67 4.43
CA ALA A 178 1.22 -1.23 3.61
C ALA A 178 0.90 -2.69 3.96
N LEU A 179 1.92 -3.49 4.29
CA LEU A 179 1.73 -4.85 4.80
C LEU A 179 1.01 -4.85 6.15
N ALA A 180 1.49 -4.05 7.11
CA ALA A 180 0.88 -3.95 8.43
C ALA A 180 -0.58 -3.47 8.34
N ALA A 181 -0.84 -2.49 7.47
CA ALA A 181 -2.19 -2.00 7.21
C ALA A 181 -3.09 -3.06 6.57
N ALA A 182 -2.55 -3.89 5.66
CA ALA A 182 -3.29 -5.00 5.06
C ALA A 182 -3.71 -6.05 6.11
N ILE A 183 -2.81 -6.38 7.04
CA ILE A 183 -3.06 -7.34 8.13
C ILE A 183 -4.08 -6.80 9.13
N VAL A 184 -3.93 -5.54 9.55
CA VAL A 184 -4.81 -4.92 10.57
C VAL A 184 -6.14 -4.45 9.98
N GLY A 185 -6.19 -4.17 8.68
CA GLY A 185 -7.35 -3.57 8.00
C GLY A 185 -7.49 -2.06 8.23
N LYS A 186 -6.45 -1.39 8.77
CA LYS A 186 -6.45 0.03 9.15
C LYS A 186 -5.14 0.72 8.81
N THR A 187 -5.18 2.02 8.62
CA THR A 187 -3.99 2.88 8.46
C THR A 187 -4.15 4.16 9.30
N PRO A 188 -3.06 4.80 9.79
CA PRO A 188 -3.19 6.06 10.50
C PRO A 188 -3.84 7.14 9.62
N LEU A 189 -4.72 7.95 10.20
CA LEU A 189 -5.43 9.01 9.49
C LEU A 189 -4.57 10.28 9.42
N TYR A 190 -3.77 10.40 8.35
CA TYR A 190 -2.93 11.57 8.08
C TYR A 190 -2.78 11.82 6.57
N GLY A 191 -2.15 12.95 6.21
CA GLY A 191 -1.79 13.26 4.83
C GLY A 191 -3.00 13.28 3.91
N PHE A 192 -2.94 12.59 2.77
CA PHE A 192 -4.01 12.56 1.77
C PHE A 192 -5.24 11.74 2.15
N HIS A 193 -5.27 11.16 3.36
CA HIS A 193 -6.51 10.70 3.96
C HIS A 193 -7.41 11.84 4.44
N LEU A 194 -6.85 13.01 4.72
CA LEU A 194 -7.55 14.20 5.18
C LEU A 194 -7.97 15.09 4.01
N ASP A 195 -9.16 15.70 4.07
CA ASP A 195 -9.72 16.51 2.97
C ASP A 195 -8.93 17.80 2.74
N GLU A 196 -8.52 18.44 3.82
CA GLU A 196 -7.73 19.68 3.83
C GLU A 196 -6.43 19.54 3.04
N ASN A 197 -5.80 18.35 3.07
CA ASN A 197 -4.53 18.08 2.41
C ASN A 197 -4.69 17.73 0.92
N ARG A 198 -5.92 17.61 0.41
CA ARG A 198 -6.21 17.27 -1.00
C ARG A 198 -6.56 18.49 -1.84
N THR A 199 -6.66 19.66 -1.21
CA THR A 199 -6.97 20.90 -1.94
C THR A 199 -5.80 21.29 -2.83
N ALA A 200 -6.07 21.55 -4.10
CA ALA A 200 -5.04 21.96 -5.04
C ALA A 200 -4.42 23.30 -4.63
N ASN A 201 -3.09 23.35 -4.63
CA ASN A 201 -2.32 24.55 -4.31
C ASN A 201 -1.55 25.11 -5.52
N LEU A 202 -1.65 24.44 -6.68
CA LEU A 202 -1.18 24.93 -7.96
C LEU A 202 -2.21 24.59 -9.02
N ILE A 203 -2.65 25.59 -9.79
CA ILE A 203 -3.49 25.40 -10.97
C ILE A 203 -2.61 25.51 -12.21
N VAL A 204 -2.67 24.51 -13.08
CA VAL A 204 -1.92 24.44 -14.32
C VAL A 204 -2.90 24.50 -15.49
N ASP A 205 -2.99 25.66 -16.13
CA ASP A 205 -3.75 25.83 -17.37
C ASP A 205 -2.93 25.31 -18.56
N VAL A 206 -3.41 24.24 -19.20
CA VAL A 206 -2.75 23.59 -20.33
C VAL A 206 -3.43 24.07 -21.62
N GLU A 207 -2.77 25.01 -22.30
CA GLU A 207 -3.30 25.69 -23.49
C GLU A 207 -2.99 24.99 -24.82
N CYS A 208 -2.31 23.84 -24.77
CA CYS A 208 -1.96 23.06 -25.96
C CYS A 208 -2.59 21.66 -25.92
N GLU A 209 -2.74 21.07 -27.11
CA GLU A 209 -3.07 19.65 -27.23
C GLU A 209 -1.86 18.81 -26.82
N LEU A 210 -2.09 17.74 -26.07
CA LEU A 210 -1.04 16.82 -25.62
C LEU A 210 -1.25 15.45 -26.27
N GLU A 211 -0.16 14.81 -26.68
CA GLU A 211 -0.15 13.44 -27.14
C GLU A 211 0.98 12.63 -26.51
N ARG A 212 0.68 11.37 -26.15
CA ARG A 212 1.68 10.35 -25.78
C ARG A 212 2.71 10.85 -24.75
N ALA A 213 3.92 11.18 -25.19
CA ALA A 213 5.04 11.60 -24.34
C ALA A 213 4.83 12.98 -23.70
N ASP A 214 3.97 13.82 -24.28
CA ASP A 214 3.70 15.18 -23.78
C ASP A 214 3.14 15.16 -22.36
N PHE A 215 2.31 14.16 -22.03
CA PHE A 215 1.80 13.98 -20.66
C PHE A 215 2.92 13.72 -19.66
N GLY A 216 3.92 12.90 -20.04
CA GLY A 216 5.08 12.63 -19.22
C GLY A 216 5.97 13.87 -19.04
N ALA A 217 6.18 14.62 -20.13
CA ALA A 217 6.94 15.87 -20.10
C ALA A 217 6.26 16.95 -19.24
N LEU A 218 4.94 17.11 -19.37
CA LEU A 218 4.14 18.01 -18.55
C LEU A 218 4.20 17.61 -17.07
N GLY A 219 3.99 16.33 -16.76
CA GLY A 219 4.08 15.81 -15.39
C GLY A 219 5.46 16.07 -14.77
N TYR A 220 6.53 15.87 -15.53
CA TYR A 220 7.89 16.17 -15.10
C TYR A 220 8.09 17.67 -14.83
N ALA A 221 7.69 18.54 -15.77
CA ALA A 221 7.86 19.99 -15.66
C ALA A 221 7.09 20.58 -14.47
N VAL A 222 5.83 20.16 -14.30
CA VAL A 222 5.00 20.58 -13.16
C VAL A 222 5.55 20.01 -11.85
N GLY A 223 6.00 18.76 -11.84
CA GLY A 223 6.62 18.12 -10.67
C GLY A 223 7.81 18.91 -10.11
N GLN A 224 8.65 19.49 -10.97
CA GLN A 224 9.78 20.34 -10.55
C GLN A 224 9.34 21.63 -9.84
N VAL A 225 8.17 22.15 -10.20
CA VAL A 225 7.62 23.40 -9.64
C VAL A 225 6.82 23.13 -8.37
N VAL A 226 5.90 22.16 -8.43
CA VAL A 226 4.93 21.89 -7.37
C VAL A 226 5.53 21.19 -6.15
N LYS A 227 6.60 20.40 -6.35
CA LYS A 227 7.26 19.60 -5.31
C LYS A 227 6.26 18.74 -4.54
N ASP A 228 6.07 18.99 -3.25
CA ASP A 228 5.16 18.26 -2.36
C ASP A 228 3.72 18.80 -2.39
N GLY A 229 3.42 19.75 -3.29
CA GLY A 229 2.09 20.31 -3.47
C GLY A 229 1.14 19.43 -4.28
N VAL A 230 -0.11 19.89 -4.40
CA VAL A 230 -1.20 19.20 -5.11
C VAL A 230 -1.55 20.01 -6.36
N PRO A 231 -1.12 19.59 -7.56
CA PRO A 231 -1.46 20.27 -8.79
C PRO A 231 -2.87 19.90 -9.27
N TYR A 232 -3.56 20.87 -9.87
CA TYR A 232 -4.79 20.66 -10.62
C TYR A 232 -4.60 21.12 -12.06
N PHE A 233 -4.76 20.19 -13.00
CA PHE A 233 -4.61 20.44 -14.43
C PHE A 233 -5.95 20.84 -15.04
N LYS A 234 -5.99 22.02 -15.64
CA LYS A 234 -7.09 22.47 -16.49
C LYS A 234 -6.69 22.23 -17.95
N MET A 235 -7.21 21.13 -18.49
CA MET A 235 -7.02 20.79 -19.89
C MET A 235 -7.92 21.66 -20.77
N GLN A 236 -7.45 22.10 -21.93
CA GLN A 236 -8.37 22.60 -22.96
C GLN A 236 -9.30 21.47 -23.39
N ASN A 237 -10.56 21.55 -22.98
CA ASN A 237 -11.58 20.62 -23.45
C ASN A 237 -11.80 20.84 -24.95
N LYS A 238 -11.57 19.81 -25.77
CA LYS A 238 -12.36 19.66 -26.99
C LYS A 238 -13.78 19.30 -26.55
N SER A 239 -14.72 20.17 -26.88
CA SER A 239 -16.16 19.89 -26.81
C SER A 239 -16.53 18.80 -27.81
#